data_AF-A0A0F9LCS5-F1
#
_entry.id   AF-A0A0F9LCS5-F1
#
_cell.length_a   1.000
_cell.length_b   1.000
_cell.length_c   1.000
_cell.angle_alpha   90.00
_cell.angle_beta   90.00
_cell.angle_gamma   90.00
#
_symmetry.space_group_name_H-M   'P 1'
#
loop_
_entity.id
_entity.type
_entity.pdbx_description
1 polymer ?
#
loop_
_entity_poly.entity_id
_entity_poly.type
_entity_poly.pdbx_seq_one_letter_code
_entity_poly.pdbx_strand_id
1 'polypeptide(L)'
;MDLKPCPFCGSEKLVFHKYSPRHASFSCFYYVACESCKSETSMRDSRELASESWNQRKIPNIQYAEVLVEWMKDSRFKEEYTALQTVFDRLVELIVEEERKSGT
;
A
#
# COMPACT_ATOMS: atom_id res chain seq x y z
N MET A 1 4.63 2.92 22.47
CA MET A 1 3.67 3.55 21.56
C MET A 1 2.98 2.46 20.78
N ASP A 2 1.67 2.56 20.63
CA ASP A 2 0.90 1.64 19.79
C ASP A 2 0.97 2.08 18.32
N LEU A 3 1.07 1.11 17.41
CA LEU A 3 1.12 1.37 15.97
C LEU A 3 -0.31 1.49 15.44
N LYS A 4 -0.56 2.51 14.61
CA LYS A 4 -1.80 2.61 13.83
C LYS A 4 -1.87 1.48 12.79
N PRO A 5 -3.07 1.00 12.43
CA PRO A 5 -3.24 0.02 11.36
C PRO A 5 -2.58 0.45 10.05
N CYS A 6 -2.26 -0.52 9.20
CA CYS A 6 -1.61 -0.27 7.93
C CYS A 6 -2.44 0.66 7.04
N PRO A 7 -1.93 1.83 6.61
CA PRO A 7 -2.72 2.79 5.84
C PRO A 7 -2.99 2.34 4.39
N PHE A 8 -2.42 1.22 3.95
CA PHE A 8 -2.60 0.71 2.58
C PHE A 8 -3.61 -0.45 2.50
N CYS A 9 -3.69 -1.26 3.56
CA CYS A 9 -4.54 -2.48 3.56
C CYS A 9 -5.39 -2.64 4.82
N GLY A 10 -5.32 -1.71 5.78
CA GLY A 10 -6.07 -1.75 7.03
C GLY A 10 -5.61 -2.77 8.07
N SER A 11 -4.63 -3.63 7.75
CA SER A 11 -4.16 -4.70 8.65
C SER A 11 -3.45 -4.16 9.89
N GLU A 12 -3.72 -4.80 11.04
CA GLU A 12 -3.02 -4.58 12.31
C GLU A 12 -1.79 -5.49 12.50
N LYS A 13 -1.52 -6.39 11.54
CA LYS A 13 -0.37 -7.30 11.58
C LYS A 13 0.91 -6.56 11.24
N LEU A 14 1.45 -5.86 12.24
CA LEU A 14 2.61 -4.98 12.13
C LEU A 14 3.77 -5.52 12.98
N VAL A 15 4.98 -5.52 12.41
CA VAL A 15 6.17 -6.07 13.06
C VAL A 15 7.29 -5.03 13.05
N PHE A 16 7.99 -4.93 14.18
CA PHE A 16 9.26 -4.21 14.26
C PHE A 16 10.39 -5.13 13.85
N HIS A 17 11.19 -4.65 12.91
CA HIS A 17 12.45 -5.28 12.56
C HIS A 17 13.59 -4.45 13.12
N LYS A 18 14.61 -5.15 13.62
CA LYS A 18 15.88 -4.57 14.05
C LYS A 18 16.96 -5.06 13.09
N TYR A 19 17.66 -4.11 12.48
CA TYR A 19 18.79 -4.36 11.60
C TYR A 19 20.08 -3.87 12.28
N SER A 20 21.06 -4.75 12.41
CA SER A 20 22.40 -4.40 12.90
C SER A 20 23.42 -4.77 11.83
N PRO A 21 24.06 -3.80 11.16
CA PRO A 21 25.10 -4.08 10.19
C PRO A 21 26.29 -4.75 10.89
N ARG A 22 26.78 -5.87 10.34
CA ARG A 22 27.90 -6.65 10.92
C ARG A 22 29.18 -5.86 11.21
N HIS A 23 29.39 -4.74 10.52
CA HIS A 23 30.60 -3.90 10.64
C HIS A 23 30.35 -2.56 11.33
N ALA A 24 29.11 -2.27 11.75
CA ALA A 24 28.79 -1.04 12.47
C ALA A 24 28.71 -1.36 13.96
N SER A 25 29.79 -1.06 14.69
CA SER A 25 29.96 -1.40 16.09
C SER A 25 28.91 -0.79 17.03
N PHE A 26 28.14 0.21 16.59
CA PHE A 26 27.16 0.92 17.44
C PHE A 26 25.84 1.32 16.76
N SER A 27 25.59 0.92 15.51
CA SER A 27 24.40 1.34 14.78
C SER A 27 23.36 0.20 14.75
N CYS A 28 22.28 0.34 15.51
CA CYS A 28 21.08 -0.49 15.33
C CYS A 28 20.02 0.36 14.65
N PHE A 29 19.47 -0.15 13.56
CA PHE A 29 18.35 0.47 12.87
C PHE A 29 17.06 -0.30 13.12
N TYR A 30 15.94 0.40 13.10
CA TYR A 30 14.61 -0.12 13.30
C TYR A 30 13.72 0.30 12.14
N TYR A 31 12.84 -0.59 11.71
CA TYR A 31 11.77 -0.27 10.77
C TYR A 31 10.52 -1.06 11.12
N VAL A 32 9.37 -0.56 10.69
CA VAL A 32 8.07 -1.23 10.84
C VAL A 32 7.65 -1.75 9.48
N ALA A 33 7.18 -3.00 9.43
CA ALA A 33 6.63 -3.63 8.24
C ALA A 33 5.24 -4.17 8.51
N CYS A 34 4.36 -4.09 7.52
CA CYS A 34 3.08 -4.79 7.52
C CYS A 34 3.26 -6.20 6.96
N GLU A 35 2.88 -7.22 7.71
CA GLU A 35 3.01 -8.61 7.26
C GLU A 35 2.04 -8.96 6.12
N SER A 36 0.92 -8.25 6.02
CA SER A 36 -0.12 -8.49 5.02
C SER A 36 0.27 -7.98 3.64
N CYS A 37 0.65 -6.70 3.51
CA CYS A 37 0.95 -6.07 2.22
C CYS A 37 2.45 -5.79 1.98
N LYS A 38 3.31 -6.16 2.94
CA LYS A 38 4.77 -5.98 2.90
C LYS A 38 5.25 -4.52 2.80
N SER A 39 4.34 -3.56 3.00
CA SER A 39 4.72 -2.14 3.06
C SER A 39 5.53 -1.87 4.33
N GLU A 40 6.64 -1.15 4.18
CA GLU A 40 7.58 -0.86 5.27
C GLU A 40 7.97 0.62 5.33
N THR A 41 8.45 1.06 6.50
CA THR A 41 9.10 2.37 6.66
C THR A 41 10.57 2.31 6.25
N SER A 42 11.17 3.47 6.02
CA SER A 42 12.63 3.60 6.04
C SER A 42 13.19 3.19 7.41
N MET A 43 14.47 2.78 7.42
CA MET A 43 15.23 2.49 8.63
C MET A 43 15.44 3.75 9.48
N ARG A 44 15.27 3.63 10.80
CA ARG A 44 15.40 4.71 11.79
C ARG A 44 16.31 4.28 12.95
N ASP A 45 16.90 5.24 13.64
CA ASP A 45 17.89 4.97 14.70
C ASP A 45 17.27 4.45 16.01
N SER A 46 15.94 4.55 16.15
CA SER A 46 15.22 4.04 17.31
C SER A 46 13.86 3.45 16.94
N ARG A 47 13.34 2.62 17.85
CA ARG A 47 12.01 2.03 17.71
C ARG A 47 10.93 3.11 17.73
N GLU A 48 11.12 4.15 18.51
CA GLU A 48 10.22 5.28 18.67
C GLU A 48 10.12 6.07 17.36
N LEU A 49 11.25 6.38 16.73
CA LEU A 49 11.30 7.04 15.44
C LEU A 49 10.69 6.18 14.32
N ALA A 50 10.91 4.87 14.35
CA ALA A 50 10.25 3.95 13.42
C ALA A 50 8.72 3.93 13.62
N SER A 51 8.26 3.97 14.87
CA SER A 51 6.83 4.04 15.23
C SER A 51 6.19 5.33 14.76
N GLU A 52 6.85 6.47 15.02
CA GLU A 52 6.38 7.78 14.59
C GLU A 52 6.33 7.85 13.05
N SER A 53 7.40 7.39 12.39
CA SER A 53 7.46 7.32 10.94
C SER A 53 6.36 6.43 10.35
N TRP A 54 5.93 5.37 11.04
CA TRP A 54 4.80 4.54 10.64
C TRP A 54 3.47 5.28 10.82
N ASN A 55 3.25 5.86 12.00
CA ASN A 55 1.99 6.49 12.39
C ASN A 55 1.69 7.82 11.67
N GLN A 56 2.68 8.40 11.00
CA GLN A 56 2.57 9.58 10.13
C GLN A 56 2.34 9.24 8.66
N ARG A 57 2.39 7.96 8.26
CA ARG A 57 2.15 7.56 6.87
C ARG A 57 0.72 7.91 6.49
N LYS A 58 0.60 8.78 5.49
CA LYS A 58 -0.69 9.04 4.85
C LYS A 58 -1.00 7.87 3.93
N ILE A 59 -2.27 7.46 3.88
CA ILE A 59 -2.79 6.71 2.74
C ILE A 59 -2.36 7.50 1.50
N PRO A 60 -1.78 6.89 0.45
CA PRO A 60 -1.56 7.60 -0.80
C PRO A 60 -2.90 8.20 -1.18
N ASN A 61 -2.95 9.53 -1.12
CA ASN A 61 -4.20 10.27 -1.12
C ASN A 61 -4.91 9.88 -2.42
N ILE A 62 -6.11 9.28 -2.33
CA ILE A 62 -6.90 8.86 -3.49
C ILE A 62 -7.20 10.10 -4.38
N GLN A 63 -7.05 11.30 -3.82
CA GLN A 63 -7.04 12.57 -4.53
C GLN A 63 -5.98 12.67 -5.66
N TYR A 64 -4.87 11.93 -5.59
CA TYR A 64 -3.94 11.77 -6.71
C TYR A 64 -4.28 10.59 -7.61
N ALA A 65 -5.15 9.67 -7.20
CA ALA A 65 -5.57 8.57 -8.07
C ALA A 65 -6.34 9.11 -9.27
N GLU A 66 -7.22 10.10 -9.08
CA GLU A 66 -7.89 10.80 -10.19
C GLU A 66 -6.89 11.48 -11.13
N VAL A 67 -5.92 12.22 -10.57
CA VAL A 67 -4.87 12.88 -11.36
C VAL A 67 -3.97 11.88 -12.09
N LEU A 68 -3.63 10.76 -11.45
CA LEU A 68 -2.85 9.68 -12.04
C LEU A 68 -3.65 8.98 -13.14
N VAL A 69 -4.95 8.76 -12.97
CA VAL A 69 -5.84 8.21 -13.99
C VAL A 69 -5.92 9.14 -15.18
N GLU A 70 -6.13 10.44 -14.97
CA GLU A 70 -6.12 11.42 -16.06
C GLU A 70 -4.76 11.48 -16.78
N TRP A 71 -3.66 11.44 -16.05
CA TRP A 71 -2.32 11.39 -16.66
C TRP A 71 -2.10 10.10 -17.44
N MET A 72 -2.54 8.95 -16.94
CA MET A 72 -2.44 7.67 -17.64
C MET A 72 -3.25 7.67 -18.95
N LYS A 73 -4.40 8.35 -18.99
CA LYS A 73 -5.23 8.51 -20.20
C LYS A 73 -4.55 9.33 -21.31
N ASP A 74 -3.66 10.26 -20.96
CA ASP A 74 -3.02 11.20 -21.89
C ASP A 74 -1.51 10.93 -22.10
N SER A 75 -0.95 9.96 -21.37
CA SER A 75 0.46 9.60 -21.48
C SER A 75 0.72 8.50 -22.52
N ARG A 76 2.00 8.19 -22.72
CA ARG A 76 2.50 7.03 -23.48
C ARG A 76 1.99 5.66 -22.98
N PHE A 77 1.26 5.60 -21.87
CA PHE A 77 0.68 4.38 -21.27
C PHE A 77 -0.83 4.23 -21.54
N LYS A 78 -1.37 5.00 -22.50
CA LYS A 78 -2.81 5.04 -22.81
C LYS A 78 -3.36 3.69 -23.28
N GLU A 79 -2.57 2.91 -24.01
CA GLU A 79 -2.98 1.60 -24.51
C GLU A 79 -3.14 0.60 -23.36
N GLU A 80 -2.18 0.57 -22.45
CA GLU A 80 -2.23 -0.27 -21.24
C GLU A 80 -3.37 0.13 -20.32
N TYR A 81 -3.61 1.44 -20.16
CA TYR A 81 -4.76 1.94 -19.41
C TYR A 81 -6.08 1.50 -20.03
N THR A 82 -6.23 1.61 -21.36
CA THR A 82 -7.45 1.18 -22.07
C THR A 82 -7.69 -0.32 -21.93
N ALA A 83 -6.63 -1.13 -22.00
CA ALA A 83 -6.72 -2.57 -21.80
C ALA A 83 -7.18 -2.92 -20.38
N LEU A 84 -6.59 -2.29 -19.37
CA LEU A 84 -7.00 -2.46 -17.97
C LEU A 84 -8.44 -2.03 -17.72
N GLN A 85 -8.85 -0.89 -18.28
CA GLN A 85 -10.22 -0.39 -18.17
C GLN A 85 -11.22 -1.38 -18.79
N THR A 86 -10.91 -1.93 -19.96
CA THR A 86 -11.76 -2.93 -20.63
C THR A 86 -11.92 -4.20 -19.78
N VAL A 87 -10.84 -4.68 -19.16
CA VAL A 87 -10.90 -5.84 -18.25
C VAL A 87 -11.75 -5.52 -17.02
N PHE A 88 -11.60 -4.32 -16.46
CA PHE A 88 -12.38 -3.88 -15.31
C PHE A 88 -13.88 -3.82 -15.63
N ASP A 89 -14.25 -3.17 -16.74
CA ASP A 89 -15.65 -3.05 -17.17
C ASP A 89 -16.27 -4.44 -17.36
N ARG A 90 -15.53 -5.37 -17.98
CA ARG A 90 -15.99 -6.75 -18.16
C ARG A 90 -16.16 -7.50 -16.84
N LEU A 91 -15.27 -7.28 -15.87
CA LEU A 91 -15.37 -7.89 -14.55
C LEU A 91 -16.63 -7.41 -13.81
N VAL A 92 -16.94 -6.11 -13.90
CA VAL A 92 -18.16 -5.54 -13.32
C VAL A 92 -19.41 -6.16 -13.93
N GLU A 93 -19.46 -6.30 -15.26
CA GLU A 93 -20.57 -6.97 -15.94
C GLU A 93 -20.78 -8.41 -15.42
N LEU A 94 -19.70 -9.19 -15.29
CA LEU A 94 -19.76 -10.57 -14.83
C LEU A 94 -20.26 -10.68 -13.38
N ILE A 95 -19.82 -9.77 -12.51
CA ILE A 95 -20.29 -9.74 -11.11
C ILE A 95 -21.79 -9.45 -11.06
N VAL A 96 -22.26 -8.45 -11.83
CA VAL A 96 -23.69 -8.10 -11.91
C VAL A 96 -24.52 -9.26 -12.46
N GLU A 97 -24.04 -9.95 -13.49
CA GLU A 97 -24.70 -11.14 -14.03
C GLU A 97 -24.82 -12.27 -13.01
N GLU A 98 -23.79 -12.49 -12.20
CA GLU A 98 -23.75 -13.56 -11.20
C GLU A 98 -24.69 -13.27 -10.01
N GLU A 99 -24.72 -12.01 -9.55
CA GLU A 99 -25.68 -11.58 -8.53
C GLU A 99 -27.12 -11.74 -9.04
N ARG A 100 -27.38 -11.42 -10.32
CA ARG A 100 -28.71 -11.59 -10.93
C ARG A 100 -29.14 -13.06 -11.01
N LYS A 101 -28.19 -13.99 -11.25
CA LYS A 101 -28.47 -15.45 -11.28
C LYS A 101 -28.70 -16.03 -9.89
N SER A 102 -28.06 -15.46 -8.86
CA SER A 102 -28.14 -15.93 -7.47
C SER A 102 -29.38 -15.45 -6.71
N GLY A 103 -30.13 -14.48 -7.27
CA GLY A 103 -31.33 -13.88 -6.67
C GLY A 103 -32.67 -14.47 -7.11
N THR A 104 -32.68 -15.62 -7.78
CA THR A 104 -33.87 -16.42 -8.16
C THR A 104 -33.82 -17.79 -7.51
#